data_AF-A0A7X4GL85-F1
#
_entry.id   AF-A0A7X4GL85-F1
#
_cell.length_a   1.000
_cell.length_b   1.000
_cell.length_c   1.000
_cell.angle_alpha   90.00
_cell.angle_beta   90.00
_cell.angle_gamma   90.00
#
_symmetry.space_group_name_H-M   'P 1'
#
loop_
_entity.id
_entity.type
_entity.pdbx_description
1 polymer ?
#
loop_
_entity_poly.entity_id
_entity_poly.type
_entity_poly.pdbx_seq_one_letter_code
_entity_poly.pdbx_strand_id
1 'polypeptide(L)'
;MPIAWSLLGVWLAEEIGNQVRPLSCANAIEAAVMVQALKERRKRARGHRKLAGVSDTSFKALSGRGAYVTQPYRMGTVEPLLRLGLVVGASQRFNLYRLAPPGERILQNLKAEQNKLRDWATGSSLTRIGRLSPDAPLPAASAKLLERQLRDYGDAHRRRALLDLPEEVLREANMTSAEPPTGIEQAHWDDMRSGVALIQLRKAALDAITFAPPPLANCQRRL
;
A
#
# COMPACT_ATOMS: atom_id res chain seq x y z
N MET A 1 2.83 6.44 2.78
CA MET A 1 1.48 6.91 2.36
C MET A 1 0.77 6.09 1.25
N PRO A 2 0.80 4.74 1.21
CA PRO A 2 -0.04 3.98 0.26
C PRO A 2 -1.57 4.18 0.44
N ILE A 3 -2.03 4.28 1.68
CA ILE A 3 -3.47 4.44 2.00
C ILE A 3 -4.01 5.75 1.42
N ALA A 4 -3.29 6.88 1.57
CA ALA A 4 -3.73 8.16 1.03
C ALA A 4 -3.81 8.15 -0.50
N TRP A 5 -2.82 7.59 -1.21
CA TRP A 5 -2.88 7.49 -2.67
C TRP A 5 -4.07 6.63 -3.14
N SER A 6 -4.38 5.58 -2.39
CA SER A 6 -5.51 4.70 -2.70
C SER A 6 -6.85 5.42 -2.51
N LEU A 7 -7.02 6.13 -1.39
CA LEU A 7 -8.21 6.95 -1.12
C LEU A 7 -8.35 8.09 -2.14
N LEU A 8 -7.26 8.78 -2.48
CA LEU A 8 -7.26 9.81 -3.52
C LEU A 8 -7.61 9.23 -4.89
N GLY A 9 -7.23 7.99 -5.18
CA GLY A 9 -7.62 7.30 -6.43
C GLY A 9 -9.11 7.01 -6.51
N VAL A 10 -9.72 6.56 -5.40
CA VAL A 10 -11.18 6.39 -5.30
C VAL A 10 -11.89 7.74 -5.43
N TRP A 11 -11.46 8.71 -4.63
CA TRP A 11 -11.96 10.08 -4.67
C TRP A 11 -11.90 10.68 -6.09
N LEU A 12 -10.75 10.61 -6.75
CA LEU A 12 -10.55 11.23 -8.06
C LEU A 12 -11.45 10.59 -9.12
N ALA A 13 -11.66 9.28 -9.05
CA ALA A 13 -12.60 8.60 -9.94
C ALA A 13 -14.03 9.11 -9.74
N GLU A 14 -14.47 9.30 -8.50
CA GLU A 14 -15.78 9.88 -8.20
C GLU A 14 -15.88 11.35 -8.67
N GLU A 15 -14.86 12.15 -8.40
CA GLU A 15 -14.77 13.58 -8.75
C GLU A 15 -14.87 13.82 -10.26
N ILE A 16 -14.24 12.98 -11.08
CA ILE A 16 -14.28 13.09 -12.55
C ILE A 16 -15.46 12.31 -13.17
N GLY A 17 -16.48 11.97 -12.39
CA GLY A 17 -17.70 11.32 -12.89
C GLY A 17 -17.52 9.88 -13.32
N ASN A 18 -16.55 9.16 -12.74
CA ASN A 18 -16.22 7.75 -13.00
C ASN A 18 -15.82 7.44 -14.46
N GLN A 19 -15.37 8.44 -15.22
CA GLN A 19 -14.83 8.26 -16.57
C GLN A 19 -13.59 7.34 -16.58
N VAL A 20 -12.78 7.43 -15.53
CA VAL A 20 -11.64 6.54 -15.27
C VAL A 20 -11.89 5.76 -13.98
N ARG A 21 -11.62 4.45 -14.03
CA ARG A 21 -11.89 3.56 -12.90
C ARG A 21 -10.97 3.86 -11.70
N PRO A 22 -11.43 3.65 -10.44
CA PRO A 22 -10.62 3.91 -9.23
C PRO A 22 -9.22 3.31 -9.25
N LEU A 23 -9.07 2.08 -9.76
CA LEU A 23 -7.76 1.42 -9.87
C LEU A 23 -6.79 2.19 -10.78
N SER A 24 -7.29 2.69 -11.92
CA SER A 24 -6.49 3.46 -12.87
C SER A 24 -6.11 4.83 -12.30
N CYS A 25 -7.03 5.50 -11.60
CA CYS A 25 -6.73 6.74 -10.88
C CYS A 25 -5.66 6.53 -9.80
N ALA A 26 -5.80 5.51 -8.96
CA ALA A 26 -4.82 5.19 -7.91
C ALA A 26 -3.44 4.85 -8.50
N ASN A 27 -3.41 4.06 -9.59
CA ASN A 27 -2.17 3.76 -10.31
C ASN A 27 -1.51 5.03 -10.85
N ALA A 28 -2.29 5.94 -11.45
CA ALA A 28 -1.78 7.18 -12.03
C ALA A 28 -1.17 8.07 -10.96
N ILE A 29 -1.86 8.25 -9.83
CA ILE A 29 -1.37 9.02 -8.69
C ILE A 29 -0.07 8.41 -8.15
N GLU A 30 -0.05 7.08 -7.94
CA GLU A 30 1.15 6.40 -7.45
C GLU A 30 2.32 6.56 -8.43
N ALA A 31 2.08 6.39 -9.74
CA ALA A 31 3.09 6.58 -10.78
C ALA A 31 3.63 8.01 -10.79
N ALA A 32 2.76 9.03 -10.72
CA ALA A 32 3.15 10.43 -10.70
C ALA A 32 4.04 10.77 -9.50
N VAL A 33 3.66 10.27 -8.32
CA VAL A 33 4.47 10.40 -7.09
C VAL A 33 5.82 9.72 -7.26
N MET A 34 5.86 8.50 -7.82
CA MET A 34 7.11 7.76 -8.01
C MET A 34 8.04 8.42 -9.03
N VAL A 35 7.51 9.00 -10.12
CA VAL A 35 8.31 9.77 -11.07
C VAL A 35 9.00 10.94 -10.37
N GLN A 36 8.27 11.70 -9.53
CA GLN A 36 8.88 12.78 -8.74
C GLN A 36 9.92 12.24 -7.75
N ALA A 37 9.59 11.17 -7.03
CA ALA A 37 10.47 10.55 -6.05
C ALA A 37 11.78 10.00 -6.66
N LEU A 38 11.72 9.44 -7.87
CA LEU A 38 12.90 8.95 -8.61
C LEU A 38 13.79 10.11 -9.04
N LYS A 39 13.22 11.21 -9.56
CA LYS A 39 13.97 12.43 -9.90
C LYS A 39 14.66 13.02 -8.67
N GLU A 40 14.00 12.97 -7.52
CA GLU A 40 14.53 13.42 -6.22
C GLU A 40 15.41 12.38 -5.50
N ARG A 41 15.67 11.20 -6.10
CA ARG A 41 16.47 10.11 -5.52
C ARG A 41 16.04 9.69 -4.10
N ARG A 42 14.72 9.63 -3.85
CA ARG A 42 14.13 9.26 -2.55
C ARG A 42 14.31 7.78 -2.25
N LYS A 43 14.51 7.43 -0.96
CA LYS A 43 14.79 6.04 -0.52
C LYS A 43 13.66 5.06 -0.84
N ARG A 44 12.40 5.49 -0.73
CA ARG A 44 11.23 4.64 -1.01
C ARG A 44 10.73 4.69 -2.45
N ALA A 45 11.46 5.35 -3.35
CA ALA A 45 11.12 5.40 -4.76
C ALA A 45 11.18 3.99 -5.38
N ARG A 46 10.15 3.62 -6.13
CA ARG A 46 10.06 2.34 -6.84
C ARG A 46 9.82 2.55 -8.32
N GLY A 47 10.01 1.49 -9.10
CA GLY A 47 9.71 1.50 -10.54
C GLY A 47 10.82 2.08 -11.41
N HIS A 48 12.07 2.13 -10.94
CA HIS A 48 13.21 2.67 -11.68
C HIS A 48 13.27 2.21 -13.15
N ARG A 49 13.15 0.90 -13.43
CA ARG A 49 13.19 0.39 -14.82
C ARG A 49 12.09 0.93 -15.73
N LYS A 50 10.90 1.18 -15.19
CA LYS A 50 9.70 1.51 -15.98
C LYS A 50 9.39 3.01 -15.99
N LEU A 51 9.77 3.72 -14.94
CA LEU A 51 9.42 5.12 -14.72
C LEU A 51 10.60 6.08 -14.88
N ALA A 52 11.85 5.60 -14.88
CA ALA A 52 13.01 6.49 -15.02
C ALA A 52 13.11 7.19 -16.39
N GLY A 53 12.35 6.74 -17.40
CA GLY A 53 12.32 7.32 -18.75
C GLY A 53 10.95 7.81 -19.20
N VAL A 54 9.96 7.92 -18.31
CA VAL A 54 8.63 8.41 -18.69
C VAL A 54 8.70 9.92 -18.96
N SER A 55 8.54 10.28 -20.23
CA SER A 55 8.51 11.68 -20.69
C SER A 55 7.12 12.30 -20.53
N ASP A 56 6.06 11.53 -20.81
CA ASP A 56 4.67 11.97 -20.67
C ASP A 56 4.13 11.62 -19.27
N THR A 57 4.04 12.64 -18.42
CA THR A 57 3.45 12.54 -17.08
C THR A 57 2.01 13.05 -17.01
N SER A 58 1.31 13.13 -18.15
CA SER A 58 -0.12 13.45 -18.18
C SER A 58 -0.94 12.37 -17.48
N PHE A 59 -2.12 12.76 -16.99
CA PHE A 59 -3.03 11.80 -16.35
C PHE A 59 -3.44 10.69 -17.31
N LYS A 60 -3.67 11.03 -18.58
CA LYS A 60 -4.00 10.06 -19.64
C LYS A 60 -2.90 9.02 -19.82
N ALA A 61 -1.64 9.44 -19.87
CA ALA A 61 -0.52 8.51 -19.99
C ALA A 61 -0.37 7.62 -18.74
N LEU A 62 -0.43 8.21 -17.54
CA LEU A 62 -0.19 7.48 -16.28
C LEU A 62 -1.36 6.62 -15.81
N SER A 63 -2.59 6.89 -16.28
CA SER A 63 -3.77 6.05 -16.03
C SER A 63 -3.92 4.90 -17.04
N GLY A 64 -3.12 4.91 -18.11
CA GLY A 64 -3.12 3.93 -19.18
C GLY A 64 -2.72 2.52 -18.72
N ARG A 65 -3.18 1.50 -19.46
CA ARG A 65 -2.79 0.11 -19.22
C ARG A 65 -1.27 0.00 -19.37
N GLY A 66 -0.63 -0.55 -18.35
CA GLY A 66 0.81 -0.76 -18.37
C GLY A 66 1.64 0.49 -18.08
N ALA A 67 1.08 1.60 -17.58
CA ALA A 67 1.89 2.73 -17.12
C ALA A 67 2.67 2.44 -15.82
N TYR A 68 2.13 1.58 -14.94
CA TYR A 68 2.69 1.36 -13.61
C TYR A 68 3.13 -0.11 -13.35
N VAL A 69 3.94 -0.31 -12.30
CA VAL A 69 4.85 -1.45 -12.02
C VAL A 69 4.10 -2.76 -11.66
N THR A 70 4.80 -3.89 -11.77
CA THR A 70 4.37 -5.26 -11.43
C THR A 70 3.80 -5.44 -10.00
N GLN A 71 4.09 -4.54 -9.05
CA GLN A 71 3.53 -4.57 -7.69
C GLN A 71 3.37 -3.15 -7.12
N PRO A 72 2.24 -2.47 -7.38
CA PRO A 72 1.95 -1.17 -6.81
C PRO A 72 1.68 -1.29 -5.30
N TYR A 73 2.08 -0.29 -4.52
CA TYR A 73 1.88 -0.27 -3.07
C TYR A 73 0.40 -0.43 -2.69
N ARG A 74 -0.52 0.04 -3.53
CA ARG A 74 -1.97 -0.15 -3.34
C ARG A 74 -2.41 -1.62 -3.23
N MET A 75 -1.63 -2.59 -3.74
CA MET A 75 -2.01 -4.01 -3.57
C MET A 75 -2.11 -4.39 -2.10
N GLY A 76 -1.30 -3.77 -1.24
CA GLY A 76 -1.38 -3.93 0.20
C GLY A 76 -2.46 -3.07 0.89
N THR A 77 -3.26 -2.29 0.16
CA THR A 77 -4.29 -1.41 0.75
C THR A 77 -5.71 -1.87 0.45
N VAL A 78 -5.91 -2.79 -0.49
CA VAL A 78 -7.25 -3.30 -0.90
C VAL A 78 -8.07 -3.74 0.32
N GLU A 79 -7.59 -4.74 1.06
CA GLU A 79 -8.30 -5.22 2.24
C GLU A 79 -8.33 -4.19 3.39
N PRO A 80 -7.21 -3.53 3.76
CA PRO A 80 -7.23 -2.52 4.82
C PRO A 80 -8.25 -1.39 4.61
N LEU A 81 -8.44 -0.91 3.38
CA LEU A 81 -9.40 0.18 3.12
C LEU A 81 -10.84 -0.24 3.48
N LEU A 82 -11.24 -1.46 3.11
CA LEU A 82 -12.56 -2.01 3.45
C LEU A 82 -12.67 -2.31 4.94
N ARG A 83 -11.69 -3.03 5.50
CA ARG A 83 -11.71 -3.48 6.90
C ARG A 83 -11.67 -2.34 7.90
N LEU A 84 -11.13 -1.18 7.51
CA LEU A 84 -11.09 0.04 8.33
C LEU A 84 -12.25 1.00 8.03
N GLY A 85 -13.23 0.60 7.21
CA GLY A 85 -14.41 1.42 6.91
C GLY A 85 -14.07 2.72 6.19
N LEU A 86 -12.93 2.79 5.51
CA LEU A 86 -12.49 3.98 4.77
C LEU A 86 -13.15 4.07 3.39
N VAL A 87 -13.56 2.91 2.87
CA VAL A 87 -14.33 2.76 1.63
C VAL A 87 -15.45 1.76 1.84
N VAL A 88 -16.48 1.84 1.00
CA VAL A 88 -17.52 0.81 0.88
C VAL A 88 -17.41 0.11 -0.48
N GLY A 89 -17.71 -1.19 -0.52
CA GLY A 89 -17.73 -1.96 -1.75
C GLY A 89 -18.34 -3.34 -1.54
N ALA A 90 -18.99 -3.89 -2.57
CA ALA A 90 -19.66 -5.19 -2.50
C ALA A 90 -18.69 -6.40 -2.46
N SER A 91 -17.40 -6.17 -2.71
CA SER A 91 -16.35 -7.18 -2.70
C SER A 91 -14.98 -6.52 -2.52
N GLN A 92 -13.91 -7.31 -2.40
CA GLN A 92 -12.52 -6.82 -2.40
C GLN A 92 -12.03 -6.32 -3.78
N ARG A 93 -12.92 -6.10 -4.75
CA ARG A 93 -12.55 -5.51 -6.04
C ARG A 93 -12.40 -4.00 -5.90
N PHE A 94 -11.17 -3.51 -5.94
CA PHE A 94 -10.84 -2.07 -5.78
C PHE A 94 -11.63 -1.13 -6.72
N ASN A 95 -11.92 -1.57 -7.95
CA ASN A 95 -12.73 -0.78 -8.90
C ASN A 95 -14.19 -0.56 -8.49
N LEU A 96 -14.67 -1.28 -7.48
CA LEU A 96 -16.03 -1.16 -6.93
C LEU A 96 -16.05 -0.35 -5.63
N TYR A 97 -14.91 0.20 -5.22
CA TYR A 97 -14.85 1.02 -4.02
C TYR A 97 -15.46 2.39 -4.27
N ARG A 98 -16.20 2.85 -3.26
CA ARG A 98 -16.63 4.24 -3.10
C ARG A 98 -16.11 4.76 -1.78
N LEU A 99 -15.86 6.05 -1.69
CA LEU A 99 -15.45 6.64 -0.42
C LEU A 99 -16.52 6.44 0.65
N ALA A 100 -16.07 6.18 1.87
CA ALA A 100 -16.91 6.22 3.06
C ALA A 100 -16.60 7.49 3.85
N PRO A 101 -17.51 7.94 4.74
CA PRO A 101 -17.31 9.18 5.52
C PRO A 101 -15.97 9.24 6.29
N PRO A 102 -15.45 8.13 6.88
CA PRO A 102 -14.11 8.16 7.49
C PRO A 102 -12.98 8.44 6.48
N GLY A 103 -13.06 7.85 5.29
CA GLY A 103 -12.10 8.08 4.21
C GLY A 103 -12.12 9.53 3.72
N GLU A 104 -13.32 10.11 3.55
CA GLU A 104 -13.48 11.52 3.19
C GLU A 104 -12.82 12.45 4.22
N ARG A 105 -13.06 12.23 5.52
CA ARG A 105 -12.45 13.03 6.60
C ARG A 105 -10.93 12.96 6.59
N ILE A 106 -10.35 11.79 6.27
CA ILE A 106 -8.90 11.66 6.10
C ILE A 106 -8.42 12.58 4.96
N LEU A 107 -9.15 12.64 3.84
CA LEU A 107 -8.79 13.43 2.67
C LEU A 107 -9.04 14.93 2.84
N GLN A 108 -9.91 15.37 3.76
CA GLN A 108 -10.14 16.80 4.03
C GLN A 108 -8.85 17.57 4.38
N ASN A 109 -7.83 16.90 4.92
CA ASN A 109 -6.53 17.50 5.24
C ASN A 109 -5.53 17.48 4.05
N LEU A 110 -5.99 17.07 2.87
CA LEU A 110 -5.25 16.98 1.60
C LEU A 110 -5.96 17.75 0.47
N LYS A 111 -6.80 18.74 0.79
CA LYS A 111 -7.56 19.53 -0.20
C LYS A 111 -6.69 20.19 -1.28
N ALA A 112 -5.50 20.68 -0.90
CA ALA A 112 -4.58 21.28 -1.86
C ALA A 112 -4.08 20.24 -2.88
N GLU A 113 -3.77 19.03 -2.43
CA GLU A 113 -3.40 17.90 -3.28
C GLU A 113 -4.58 17.44 -4.14
N GLN A 114 -5.79 17.39 -3.59
CA GLN A 114 -7.02 17.08 -4.32
C GLN A 114 -7.21 18.04 -5.51
N ASN A 115 -7.14 19.36 -5.28
CA ASN A 115 -7.29 20.36 -6.34
C ASN A 115 -6.26 20.14 -7.46
N LYS A 116 -4.98 19.97 -7.11
CA LYS A 116 -3.92 19.69 -8.10
C LYS A 116 -4.17 18.42 -8.90
N LEU A 117 -4.65 17.36 -8.24
CA LEU A 117 -4.95 16.08 -8.91
C LEU A 117 -6.17 16.17 -9.82
N ARG A 118 -7.20 16.93 -9.44
CA ARG A 118 -8.37 17.19 -10.28
C ARG A 118 -7.96 17.98 -11.54
N ASP A 119 -7.24 19.08 -11.37
CA ASP A 119 -6.79 19.91 -12.49
C ASP A 119 -5.91 19.10 -13.45
N TRP A 120 -5.05 18.24 -12.90
CA TRP A 120 -4.24 17.30 -13.69
C TRP A 120 -5.08 16.27 -14.44
N ALA A 121 -6.11 15.72 -13.81
CA ALA A 121 -7.01 14.74 -14.44
C ALA A 121 -7.84 15.35 -15.58
N THR A 122 -8.14 16.64 -15.52
CA THR A 122 -8.86 17.39 -16.56
C THR A 122 -7.96 17.95 -17.66
N GLY A 123 -6.65 17.67 -17.62
CA GLY A 123 -5.71 17.96 -18.71
C GLY A 123 -4.63 18.99 -18.39
N SER A 124 -4.62 19.57 -17.19
CA SER A 124 -3.54 20.46 -16.76
C SER A 124 -2.25 19.68 -16.50
N SER A 125 -1.11 20.38 -16.45
CA SER A 125 0.14 19.77 -16.01
C SER A 125 0.14 19.57 -14.48
N LEU A 126 0.66 18.42 -14.03
CA LEU A 126 0.74 18.16 -12.60
C LEU A 126 1.89 18.97 -11.98
N THR A 127 1.56 19.96 -11.16
CA THR A 127 2.52 20.64 -10.30
C THR A 127 3.03 19.70 -9.19
N ARG A 128 4.15 20.07 -8.54
CA ARG A 128 4.76 19.23 -7.50
C ARG A 128 3.78 18.90 -6.37
N ILE A 129 3.73 17.61 -5.99
CA ILE A 129 2.85 17.05 -4.94
C ILE A 129 3.68 16.49 -3.77
N GLY A 130 4.54 17.35 -3.20
CA GLY A 130 5.51 16.94 -2.16
C GLY A 130 4.89 16.30 -0.91
N ARG A 131 3.67 16.71 -0.52
CA ARG A 131 2.93 16.10 0.61
C ARG A 131 2.47 14.67 0.33
N LEU A 132 2.53 14.20 -0.92
CA LEU A 132 2.24 12.83 -1.30
C LEU A 132 3.51 12.00 -1.53
N SER A 133 4.71 12.55 -1.28
CA SER A 133 6.00 11.85 -1.41
C SER A 133 6.00 10.50 -0.68
N PRO A 134 6.63 9.42 -1.18
CA PRO A 134 6.59 8.11 -0.53
C PRO A 134 7.13 8.09 0.91
N ASP A 135 8.01 9.02 1.25
CA ASP A 135 8.62 9.18 2.57
C ASP A 135 7.89 10.18 3.48
N ALA A 136 6.95 10.96 2.94
CA ALA A 136 6.24 11.94 3.75
C ALA A 136 5.24 11.24 4.69
N PRO A 137 5.05 11.76 5.91
CA PRO A 137 4.02 11.27 6.81
C PRO A 137 2.64 11.74 6.34
N LEU A 138 1.59 11.04 6.76
CA LEU A 138 0.24 11.57 6.65
C LEU A 138 0.13 12.87 7.48
N PRO A 139 -0.71 13.84 7.07
CA PRO A 139 -1.03 14.97 7.93
C PRO A 139 -1.47 14.48 9.32
N ALA A 140 -0.99 15.11 10.40
CA ALA A 140 -1.23 14.63 11.77
C ALA A 140 -2.73 14.41 12.08
N ALA A 141 -3.60 15.30 11.60
CA ALA A 141 -5.05 15.15 11.74
C ALA A 141 -5.59 13.90 11.01
N SER A 142 -5.13 13.64 9.79
CA SER A 142 -5.46 12.41 9.04
C SER A 142 -4.91 11.15 9.72
N ALA A 143 -3.70 11.23 10.28
CA ALA A 143 -3.09 10.12 11.01
C ALA A 143 -3.92 9.75 12.24
N LYS A 144 -4.37 10.73 13.03
CA LYS A 144 -5.27 10.51 14.17
C LYS A 144 -6.60 9.86 13.76
N LEU A 145 -7.18 10.29 12.64
CA LEU A 145 -8.40 9.68 12.12
C LEU A 145 -8.18 8.21 11.70
N LEU A 146 -7.05 7.91 11.05
CA LEU A 146 -6.68 6.55 10.69
C LEU A 146 -6.43 5.67 11.93
N GLU A 147 -5.72 6.21 12.92
CA GLU A 147 -5.49 5.53 14.20
C GLU A 147 -6.80 5.17 14.89
N ARG A 148 -7.77 6.09 14.92
CA ARG A 148 -9.11 5.82 15.44
C ARG A 148 -9.78 4.65 14.72
N GLN A 149 -9.71 4.59 13.38
CA GLN A 149 -10.28 3.46 12.64
C GLN A 149 -9.56 2.14 12.96
N LEU A 150 -8.24 2.17 13.13
CA LEU A 150 -7.47 1.00 13.53
C LEU A 150 -7.92 0.47 14.89
N ARG A 151 -8.14 1.38 15.86
CA ARG A 151 -8.50 1.06 17.25
C ARG A 151 -9.96 0.67 17.46
N ASP A 152 -10.89 1.20 16.67
CA ASP A 152 -12.32 1.18 17.04
C ASP A 152 -13.26 0.59 15.99
N TYR A 153 -12.85 0.45 14.72
CA TYR A 153 -13.77 0.05 13.66
C TYR A 153 -13.85 -1.46 13.44
N GLY A 154 -15.05 -2.02 13.32
CA GLY A 154 -15.24 -3.45 13.03
C GLY A 154 -14.66 -4.35 14.12
N ASP A 155 -14.08 -5.49 13.74
CA ASP A 155 -13.39 -6.39 14.68
C ASP A 155 -12.03 -5.81 15.08
N ALA A 156 -12.07 -4.81 15.95
CA ALA A 156 -10.92 -4.00 16.35
C ALA A 156 -10.16 -4.56 17.55
N HIS A 157 -10.73 -5.52 18.28
CA HIS A 157 -10.15 -6.07 19.51
C HIS A 157 -8.71 -6.55 19.30
N ARG A 158 -8.51 -7.41 18.30
CA ARG A 158 -7.18 -7.93 17.94
C ARG A 158 -6.20 -6.83 17.56
N ARG A 159 -6.64 -5.82 16.80
CA ARG A 159 -5.77 -4.70 16.39
C ARG A 159 -5.41 -3.81 17.58
N ARG A 160 -6.37 -3.52 18.45
CA ARG A 160 -6.16 -2.71 19.65
C ARG A 160 -5.18 -3.40 20.59
N ALA A 161 -5.37 -4.69 20.85
CA ALA A 161 -4.43 -5.49 21.64
C ALA A 161 -3.00 -5.36 21.12
N LEU A 162 -2.78 -5.38 19.81
CA LEU A 162 -1.46 -5.18 19.21
C LEU A 162 -0.92 -3.76 19.33
N LEU A 163 -1.79 -2.76 19.19
CA LEU A 163 -1.42 -1.34 19.30
C LEU A 163 -1.07 -0.92 20.72
N ASP A 164 -1.53 -1.67 21.72
CA ASP A 164 -1.29 -1.40 23.13
C ASP A 164 -0.07 -2.17 23.67
N LEU A 165 0.57 -3.01 22.85
CA LEU A 165 1.80 -3.69 23.24
C LEU A 165 2.98 -2.71 23.37
N PRO A 166 3.83 -2.90 24.40
CA PRO A 166 5.11 -2.21 24.48
C PRO A 166 5.99 -2.48 23.25
N GLU A 167 6.77 -1.48 22.83
CA GLU A 167 7.63 -1.61 21.65
C GLU A 167 8.70 -2.70 21.82
N GLU A 168 9.12 -2.94 23.06
CA GLU A 168 10.05 -3.99 23.46
C GLU A 168 9.50 -5.37 23.10
N VAL A 169 8.22 -5.63 23.40
CA VAL A 169 7.54 -6.90 23.09
C VAL A 169 7.43 -7.10 21.57
N LEU A 170 7.19 -6.02 20.83
CA LEU A 170 7.14 -6.06 19.36
C LEU A 170 8.53 -6.30 18.73
N ARG A 171 9.60 -5.81 19.36
CA ARG A 171 10.99 -5.95 18.89
C ARG A 171 11.61 -7.30 19.25
N GLU A 172 11.27 -7.85 20.40
CA GLU A 172 11.69 -9.18 20.87
C GLU A 172 10.98 -10.32 20.13
N ALA A 173 10.14 -10.00 19.14
CA ALA A 173 9.35 -10.91 18.32
C ALA A 173 10.20 -11.83 17.42
N ASN A 174 10.97 -12.74 18.05
CA ASN A 174 11.10 -14.08 17.51
C ASN A 174 9.85 -14.91 17.81
N MET A 175 8.86 -14.37 18.54
CA MET A 175 7.57 -15.04 18.82
C MET A 175 7.75 -16.49 19.32
N THR A 176 8.88 -16.74 19.98
CA THR A 176 9.32 -18.06 20.41
C THR A 176 8.59 -18.51 21.67
N SER A 177 8.15 -17.58 22.51
CA SER A 177 7.34 -17.86 23.70
C SER A 177 6.02 -18.53 23.35
N ALA A 178 5.67 -19.58 24.09
CA ALA A 178 4.37 -20.23 24.01
C ALA A 178 3.25 -19.37 24.61
N GLU A 179 3.58 -18.58 25.62
CA GLU A 179 2.62 -17.76 26.34
C GLU A 179 2.51 -16.35 25.73
N PRO A 180 1.28 -15.80 25.65
CA PRO A 180 1.02 -14.48 25.13
C PRO A 180 1.45 -13.38 26.12
N PRO A 181 1.90 -12.22 25.63
CA PRO A 181 1.94 -11.00 26.41
C PRO A 181 0.58 -10.64 27.01
N THR A 182 0.59 -9.92 28.14
CA THR A 182 -0.62 -9.43 28.79
C THR A 182 -1.49 -8.63 27.82
N GLY A 183 -2.79 -8.96 27.78
CA GLY A 183 -3.76 -8.30 26.90
C GLY A 183 -3.95 -8.94 25.51
N ILE A 184 -3.17 -9.98 25.17
CA ILE A 184 -3.39 -10.78 23.96
C ILE A 184 -4.03 -12.12 24.32
N GLU A 185 -5.13 -12.46 23.64
CA GLU A 185 -5.74 -13.78 23.75
C GLU A 185 -4.81 -14.87 23.19
N GLN A 186 -4.76 -16.05 23.82
CA GLN A 186 -3.95 -17.19 23.38
C GLN A 186 -4.19 -17.54 21.91
N ALA A 187 -5.46 -17.61 21.48
CA ALA A 187 -5.80 -17.94 20.09
C ALA A 187 -5.27 -16.91 19.08
N HIS A 188 -5.25 -15.62 19.46
CA HIS A 188 -4.69 -14.56 18.63
C HIS A 188 -3.15 -14.63 18.61
N TRP A 189 -2.53 -14.96 19.74
CA TRP A 189 -1.09 -15.18 19.83
C TRP A 189 -0.63 -16.36 18.96
N ASP A 190 -1.32 -17.49 19.02
CA ASP A 190 -1.02 -18.67 18.22
C ASP A 190 -1.17 -18.41 16.71
N ASP A 191 -2.17 -17.63 16.31
CA ASP A 191 -2.37 -17.19 14.92
C ASP A 191 -1.18 -16.34 14.44
N MET A 192 -0.74 -15.37 15.23
CA MET A 192 0.42 -14.56 14.90
C MET A 192 1.72 -15.39 14.82
N ARG A 193 1.94 -16.32 15.76
CA ARG A 193 3.11 -17.21 15.77
C ARG A 193 3.14 -18.08 14.53
N SER A 194 1.97 -18.62 14.15
CA SER A 194 1.80 -19.40 12.93
C SER A 194 2.11 -18.57 11.69
N GLY A 195 1.65 -17.32 11.65
CA GLY A 195 1.97 -16.37 10.58
C GLY A 195 3.48 -16.12 10.45
N VAL A 196 4.19 -15.89 11.56
CA VAL A 196 5.65 -15.72 11.55
C VAL A 196 6.36 -16.99 11.08
N ALA A 197 5.98 -18.16 11.61
CA ALA A 197 6.55 -19.44 11.21
C ALA A 197 6.35 -19.71 9.71
N LEU A 198 5.20 -19.37 9.15
CA LEU A 198 4.92 -19.49 7.71
C LEU A 198 5.83 -18.59 6.87
N ILE A 199 6.06 -17.33 7.28
CA ILE A 199 6.97 -16.42 6.58
C ILE A 199 8.41 -16.92 6.64
N GLN A 200 8.84 -17.44 7.79
CA GLN A 200 10.17 -18.04 7.96
C GLN A 200 10.34 -19.29 7.09
N LEU A 201 9.36 -20.20 7.09
CA LEU A 201 9.35 -21.39 6.24
C LEU A 201 9.42 -21.02 4.77
N ARG A 202 8.62 -20.05 4.32
CA ARG A 202 8.65 -19.54 2.95
C ARG A 202 10.04 -19.01 2.57
N LYS A 203 10.66 -18.25 3.46
CA LYS A 203 12.02 -17.74 3.24
C LYS A 203 13.02 -18.89 3.09
N ALA A 204 13.02 -19.84 4.03
CA ALA A 204 13.90 -21.01 3.98
C ALA A 204 13.71 -21.84 2.70
N ALA A 205 12.47 -22.02 2.24
CA ALA A 205 12.17 -22.71 0.99
C ALA A 205 12.72 -21.96 -0.24
N LEU A 206 12.58 -20.63 -0.29
CA LEU A 206 13.15 -19.79 -1.36
C LEU A 206 14.69 -19.84 -1.35
N ASP A 207 15.30 -19.81 -0.16
CA ASP A 207 16.75 -19.92 -0.01
C ASP A 207 17.25 -21.29 -0.49
N ALA A 208 16.55 -22.38 -0.17
CA ALA A 208 16.88 -23.72 -0.66
C ALA A 208 16.78 -23.86 -2.20
N ILE A 209 15.77 -23.23 -2.81
CA ILE A 209 15.61 -23.22 -4.28
C ILE A 209 16.73 -22.40 -4.94
N THR A 210 17.12 -21.27 -4.36
CA THR A 210 18.19 -20.44 -4.92
C THR A 210 19.59 -21.03 -4.70
N PHE A 211 19.76 -21.89 -3.69
CA PHE A 211 21.00 -22.63 -3.45
C PHE A 211 21.13 -23.93 -4.25
N ALA A 212 20.09 -24.39 -4.96
CA ALA A 212 20.19 -25.56 -5.82
C ALA A 212 21.26 -25.31 -6.91
N PRO A 213 22.36 -26.09 -6.96
CA PRO A 213 23.35 -25.94 -8.01
C PRO A 213 22.70 -26.21 -9.38
N PRO A 214 23.20 -25.59 -10.47
CA PRO A 214 22.65 -25.83 -11.80
C PRO A 214 22.68 -27.35 -12.10
N PRO A 215 21.74 -27.86 -12.92
CA PRO A 215 21.77 -29.26 -13.31
C PRO A 215 23.14 -29.60 -13.90
N LEU A 216 23.69 -30.76 -13.52
CA LEU A 216 24.93 -31.35 -14.05
C LEU A 216 24.79 -31.61 -15.57
N ALA A 217 24.80 -30.55 -16.37
CA ALA A 217 24.87 -30.60 -17.81
C ALA A 217 26.33 -30.60 -18.23
N ASN A 218 27.02 -31.73 -18.05
CA ASN A 218 28.18 -32.14 -18.86
C ASN A 218 28.72 -33.48 -18.37
N CYS A 219 28.00 -34.57 -18.68
CA CYS A 219 28.57 -35.91 -18.67
C CYS A 219 27.91 -36.72 -19.80
N GLN A 220 28.26 -36.39 -21.05
CA GLN A 220 28.22 -37.29 -22.21
C GLN A 220 28.66 -36.55 -23.49
N ARG A 221 29.98 -36.39 -23.67
CA ARG A 221 30.66 -36.42 -24.98
C ARG A 221 32.10 -36.87 -24.77
N ARG A 222 32.30 -38.17 -24.61
CA ARG A 222 33.52 -38.90 -25.00
C ARG A 222 33.10 -40.32 -25.31
N LEU A 223 32.82 -40.59 -26.58
CA LEU A 223 33.58 -41.48 -27.47
C LEU A 223 32.91 -41.43 -28.85
#